data_AF-A0A656JIJ9-F1
#
_entry.id   AF-A0A656JIJ9-F1
#
_cell.length_a   1.000
_cell.length_b   1.000
_cell.length_c   1.000
_cell.angle_alpha   90.00
_cell.angle_beta   90.00
_cell.angle_gamma   90.00
#
_symmetry.space_group_name_H-M   'P 1'
#
loop_
_entity.id
_entity.type
_entity.pdbx_description
1 polymer ?
#
loop_
_entity_poly.entity_id
_entity_poly.type
_entity_poly.pdbx_seq_one_letter_code
_entity_poly.pdbx_strand_id
1 'polypeptide(L)'
;MLVPAEFNLINQSKSPAALLEFGVCGFPIICSEALQCPDNLPITRVANDPAAWIAAIELHIDKSDALAHQGDALKQAVLERWMLDAEHLQRWREAWSGAIA
;
A
#
# COMPACT_ATOMS: atom_id res chain seq x y z
N MET A 1 -10.31 2.23 -3.31
CA MET A 1 -10.18 2.88 -2.00
C MET A 1 -9.38 4.16 -2.15
N LEU A 2 -9.80 5.25 -1.52
CA LEU A 2 -9.07 6.53 -1.53
C LEU A 2 -8.44 6.75 -0.15
N VAL A 3 -7.15 7.09 -0.12
CA VAL A 3 -6.41 7.34 1.13
C VAL A 3 -5.74 8.72 1.07
N PRO A 4 -6.52 9.79 1.26
CA PRO A 4 -6.01 11.16 1.23
C PRO A 4 -5.22 11.48 2.50
N ALA A 5 -4.22 12.35 2.38
CA ALA A 5 -3.44 12.83 3.51
C ALA A 5 -2.74 14.15 3.17
N GLU A 6 -2.74 15.06 4.14
CA GLU A 6 -1.96 16.30 4.08
C GLU A 6 -0.48 16.05 4.41
N PHE A 7 0.40 16.90 3.89
CA PHE A 7 1.82 16.90 4.20
C PHE A 7 2.09 17.42 5.61
N ASN A 8 2.20 16.49 6.56
CA ASN A 8 2.64 16.76 7.92
C ASN A 8 3.39 15.55 8.49
N LEU A 9 4.14 15.77 9.58
CA LEU A 9 4.97 14.74 10.21
C LEU A 9 4.17 13.53 10.72
N ILE A 10 2.92 13.75 11.15
CA ILE A 10 2.05 12.68 11.62
C ILE A 10 1.71 11.74 10.46
N ASN A 11 1.33 12.27 9.29
CA ASN A 11 0.99 11.44 8.13
C ASN A 11 2.21 10.74 7.53
N GLN A 12 3.36 11.39 7.55
CA GLN A 12 4.62 10.80 7.06
C GLN A 12 5.16 9.69 7.97
N SER A 13 4.75 9.65 9.25
CA SER A 13 5.16 8.61 10.21
C SER A 13 4.15 7.48 10.35
N LYS A 14 3.00 7.54 9.68
CA LYS A 14 1.99 6.48 9.73
C LYS A 14 2.53 5.20 9.09
N SER A 15 2.31 4.08 9.76
CA SER A 15 2.55 2.77 9.18
C SER A 15 1.59 2.51 8.02
N PRO A 16 1.95 1.63 7.07
CA PRO A 16 1.09 1.28 5.96
C PRO A 16 -0.05 0.31 6.34
N ALA A 17 -0.35 0.12 7.63
CA ALA A 17 -1.30 -0.90 8.09
C ALA A 17 -2.66 -0.82 7.38
N ALA A 18 -3.25 0.38 7.28
CA ALA A 18 -4.51 0.57 6.57
C ALA A 18 -4.42 0.20 5.08
N LEU A 19 -3.28 0.47 4.42
CA LEU A 19 -3.05 0.07 3.03
C LEU A 19 -3.01 -1.45 2.88
N LEU A 20 -2.40 -2.15 3.84
CA LEU A 20 -2.32 -3.61 3.86
C LEU A 20 -3.68 -4.25 4.13
N GLU A 21 -4.48 -3.69 5.05
CA GLU A 21 -5.83 -4.18 5.38
C GLU A 21 -6.79 -4.12 4.19
N PHE A 22 -6.77 -3.03 3.43
CA PHE A 22 -7.57 -2.94 2.21
C PHE A 22 -6.93 -3.72 1.06
N GLY A 23 -5.60 -3.78 1.01
CA GLY A 23 -4.85 -4.52 0.00
C GLY A 23 -5.13 -6.02 0.06
N VAL A 24 -5.15 -6.64 1.24
CA VAL A 24 -5.47 -8.07 1.40
C VAL A 24 -6.91 -8.40 0.98
N CYS A 25 -7.82 -7.43 1.08
CA CYS A 25 -9.18 -7.55 0.57
C CYS A 25 -9.27 -7.47 -0.96
N GLY A 26 -8.18 -7.13 -1.66
CA GLY A 26 -8.15 -6.95 -3.11
C GLY A 26 -8.73 -5.63 -3.59
N PHE A 27 -8.86 -4.63 -2.71
CA PHE A 27 -9.31 -3.31 -3.13
C PHE A 27 -8.15 -2.55 -3.77
N PRO A 28 -8.31 -2.05 -5.01
CA PRO A 28 -7.34 -1.13 -5.59
C PRO A 28 -7.29 0.17 -4.78
N ILE A 29 -6.10 0.75 -4.63
CA ILE A 29 -5.86 1.90 -3.74
C ILE A 29 -5.25 3.06 -4.52
N ILE A 30 -5.85 4.25 -4.36
CA ILE A 30 -5.22 5.54 -4.66
C ILE A 30 -4.82 6.18 -3.32
N CYS A 31 -3.53 6.49 -3.12
CA CYS A 31 -3.05 7.10 -1.89
C CYS A 31 -2.31 8.42 -2.15
N SER A 32 -2.37 9.31 -1.16
CA SER A 32 -1.54 10.52 -1.16
C SER A 32 -0.04 10.15 -1.09
N GLU A 33 0.80 10.88 -1.80
CA GLU A 33 2.25 10.81 -1.68
C GLU A 33 2.76 11.22 -0.29
N ALA A 34 1.95 11.95 0.48
CA ALA A 34 2.30 12.38 1.84
C ALA A 34 2.37 11.23 2.86
N LEU A 35 1.88 10.04 2.51
CA LEU A 35 1.95 8.83 3.34
C LEU A 35 3.18 8.01 3.02
N GLN A 36 3.79 7.41 4.03
CA GLN A 36 4.87 6.45 3.83
C GLN A 36 4.29 5.10 3.37
N CYS A 37 4.38 4.83 2.07
CA CYS A 37 3.96 3.57 1.48
C CYS A 37 5.18 2.77 1.02
N PRO A 38 5.18 1.45 1.22
CA PRO A 38 6.17 0.58 0.60
C PRO A 38 6.14 0.65 -0.93
N ASP A 39 7.33 0.75 -1.55
CA ASP A 39 7.47 0.86 -3.00
C ASP A 39 7.08 -0.42 -3.76
N ASN A 40 7.01 -1.55 -3.05
CA ASN A 40 6.70 -2.85 -3.62
C ASN A 40 5.20 -3.20 -3.65
N LEU A 41 4.32 -2.29 -3.19
CA LEU A 41 2.87 -2.46 -3.27
C LEU A 41 2.33 -1.84 -4.57
N PRO A 42 1.55 -2.58 -5.37
CA PRO A 42 0.98 -2.08 -6.63
C PRO A 42 -0.22 -1.14 -6.36
N ILE A 43 0.08 0.07 -5.89
CA ILE A 43 -0.89 1.13 -5.62
C ILE A 43 -0.66 2.35 -6.50
N THR A 44 -1.69 3.19 -6.64
CA THR A 44 -1.59 4.46 -7.36
C THR A 44 -1.27 5.57 -6.36
N ARG A 45 -0.06 6.14 -6.41
CA ARG A 45 0.33 7.29 -5.57
C ARG A 45 0.10 8.59 -6.34
N VAL A 46 -0.54 9.56 -5.71
CA VAL A 46 -0.87 10.85 -6.33
C VAL A 46 -0.40 12.01 -5.47
N ALA A 47 -0.10 13.14 -6.12
CA ALA A 47 0.23 14.37 -5.44
C ALA A 47 -0.92 14.87 -4.56
N ASN A 48 -0.60 15.64 -3.52
CA ASN A 48 -1.63 16.28 -2.68
C ASN A 48 -2.26 17.51 -3.38
N ASP A 49 -2.78 17.30 -4.59
CA ASP A 49 -3.41 18.30 -5.44
C ASP A 49 -4.73 17.74 -6.03
N PRO A 50 -5.84 18.52 -6.02
CA PRO A 50 -7.14 18.04 -6.51
C PRO A 50 -7.14 17.52 -7.95
N ALA A 51 -6.38 18.12 -8.86
CA ALA A 51 -6.38 17.70 -10.27
C ALA A 51 -5.74 16.31 -10.43
N ALA A 52 -4.67 16.03 -9.67
CA ALA A 52 -4.05 14.70 -9.66
C ALA A 52 -5.02 13.61 -9.15
N TRP A 53 -5.79 13.92 -8.10
CA TRP A 53 -6.80 13.00 -7.57
C TRP A 53 -7.94 12.75 -8.57
N ILE A 54 -8.48 13.81 -9.16
CA ILE A 54 -9.56 13.70 -10.17
C ILE A 54 -9.09 12.83 -11.33
N ALA A 55 -7.92 13.12 -11.90
CA ALA A 55 -7.37 12.35 -13.01
C ALA A 55 -7.17 10.87 -12.69
N ALA A 56 -6.69 10.55 -11.48
CA ALA A 56 -6.50 9.16 -11.07
C ALA A 56 -7.83 8.42 -10.86
N ILE A 57 -8.84 9.11 -10.30
CA ILE A 57 -10.19 8.55 -10.12
C ILE A 57 -10.86 8.30 -11.46
N GLU A 58 -10.81 9.26 -12.38
CA GLU A 58 -11.35 9.12 -13.74
C GLU A 58 -10.69 7.95 -14.48
N LEU A 59 -9.35 7.84 -14.41
CA LEU A 59 -8.62 6.73 -15.01
C LEU A 59 -9.05 5.37 -14.44
N HIS A 60 -9.30 5.28 -13.14
CA HIS A 60 -9.77 4.07 -12.47
C HIS A 60 -11.19 3.69 -12.90
N ILE A 61 -12.08 4.68 -13.08
CA ILE A 61 -13.44 4.48 -13.58
C ILE A 61 -13.41 3.97 -15.03
N ASP A 62 -12.60 4.61 -15.89
CA ASP A 62 -12.51 4.26 -17.31
C ASP A 62 -11.86 2.88 -17.55
N LYS A 63 -10.98 2.43 -16.65
CA LYS A 63 -10.21 1.19 -16.80
C LYS A 63 -10.58 0.13 -15.74
N SER A 64 -11.87 -0.12 -15.57
CA SER A 64 -12.39 -1.00 -14.50
C SER A 64 -11.77 -2.42 -14.49
N ASP A 65 -11.53 -3.03 -15.65
CA ASP A 65 -10.90 -4.37 -15.71
C ASP A 65 -9.43 -4.34 -15.25
N ALA A 66 -8.66 -3.35 -15.72
CA ALA A 66 -7.28 -3.18 -15.29
C ALA A 66 -7.20 -2.85 -13.79
N LEU A 67 -8.21 -2.13 -13.29
CA LEU A 67 -8.35 -1.79 -11.89
C LEU A 67 -8.62 -3.04 -11.02
N ALA A 68 -9.46 -3.96 -11.49
CA ALA A 68 -9.67 -5.25 -10.82
C ALA A 68 -8.37 -6.06 -10.74
N HIS A 69 -7.63 -6.15 -11.85
CA HIS A 69 -6.32 -6.81 -11.87
C HIS A 69 -5.29 -6.15 -10.94
N GLN A 70 -5.31 -4.82 -10.82
CA GLN A 70 -4.46 -4.12 -9.86
C GLN A 70 -4.82 -4.49 -8.41
N GLY A 71 -6.11 -4.61 -8.10
CA GLY A 71 -6.60 -5.09 -6.81
C GLY A 71 -6.12 -6.52 -6.50
N ASP A 72 -6.25 -7.43 -7.47
CA ASP A 72 -5.76 -8.80 -7.33
C ASP A 72 -4.25 -8.85 -7.11
N ALA A 73 -3.49 -8.07 -7.88
CA ALA A 73 -2.04 -7.97 -7.73
C ALA A 73 -1.64 -7.43 -6.36
N LEU A 74 -2.38 -6.44 -5.84
CA LEU A 74 -2.15 -5.90 -4.50
C LEU A 74 -2.41 -6.96 -3.43
N LYS A 75 -3.51 -7.70 -3.55
CA LYS A 75 -3.81 -8.81 -2.63
C LYS A 75 -2.72 -9.85 -2.61
N GLN A 76 -2.24 -10.29 -3.78
CA GLN A 76 -1.13 -11.24 -3.86
C GLN A 76 0.14 -10.67 -3.21
N ALA A 77 0.51 -9.42 -3.53
CA ALA A 77 1.69 -8.79 -2.94
C ALA A 77 1.63 -8.72 -1.40
N VAL A 78 0.45 -8.42 -0.83
CA VAL A 78 0.25 -8.40 0.63
C VAL A 78 0.39 -9.81 1.21
N LEU A 79 -0.29 -10.81 0.61
CA LEU A 79 -0.26 -12.18 1.09
C LEU A 79 1.15 -12.81 1.03
N GLU A 80 1.93 -12.49 0.01
CA GLU A 80 3.27 -13.05 -0.18
C GLU A 80 4.35 -12.40 0.68
N ARG A 81 4.26 -11.08 0.94
CA ARG A 81 5.41 -10.30 1.42
C ARG A 81 5.15 -9.50 2.70
N TRP A 82 3.89 -9.39 3.11
CA TRP A 82 3.48 -8.55 4.24
C TRP A 82 2.75 -9.33 5.32
N MET A 83 2.60 -10.64 5.16
CA MET A 83 2.05 -11.52 6.18
C MET A 83 3.11 -11.86 7.21
N LEU A 84 2.70 -11.90 8.49
CA LEU A 84 3.53 -12.38 9.58
C LEU A 84 3.51 -13.91 9.62
N ASP A 85 4.02 -14.54 8.57
CA ASP A 85 4.13 -15.99 8.45
C ASP A 85 5.36 -16.54 9.20
N ALA A 86 5.56 -17.86 9.17
CA ALA A 86 6.65 -18.52 9.88
C ALA A 86 8.04 -18.03 9.43
N GLU A 87 8.24 -17.74 8.14
CA GLU A 87 9.51 -17.24 7.61
C GLU A 87 9.75 -15.80 8.06
N HIS A 88 8.74 -14.94 7.94
CA HIS A 88 8.82 -13.55 8.40
C HIS A 88 9.04 -13.47 9.92
N LEU A 89 8.38 -14.32 10.71
CA LEU A 89 8.59 -14.44 12.16
C LEU A 89 10.02 -14.88 12.49
N GLN A 90 10.56 -15.83 11.73
CA GLN A 90 11.94 -16.29 11.89
C GLN A 90 12.94 -15.15 11.66
N ARG A 91 12.79 -14.43 10.55
CA ARG A 91 13.63 -13.28 10.20
C ARG A 91 13.54 -12.17 11.25
N TRP A 92 12.34 -11.90 11.75
CA TRP A 92 12.14 -10.98 12.86
C TRP A 92 12.87 -11.45 14.11
N ARG A 93 12.72 -12.73 14.50
CA ARG A 93 13.40 -13.27 15.67
C ARG A 93 14.92 -13.15 15.56
N GLU A 94 15.50 -13.46 14.42
CA GLU A 94 16.94 -13.36 14.17
C GLU A 94 17.46 -11.92 14.29
N ALA A 95 16.72 -10.96 13.73
CA ALA A 95 17.04 -9.55 13.85
C ALA A 95 17.01 -9.05 15.30
N TRP A 96 16.05 -9.53 16.10
CA TRP A 96 15.90 -9.17 17.51
C TRP A 96 16.90 -9.87 18.44
N SER A 97 17.24 -11.13 18.16
CA SER A 97 18.20 -11.90 18.95
C SER A 97 19.66 -11.54 18.62
N GLY A 98 19.90 -10.68 17.63
CA GLY A 98 21.24 -10.36 17.12
C GLY A 98 21.94 -11.55 16.46
N ALA A 99 21.18 -12.59 16.10
CA ALA A 99 21.70 -13.82 15.49
C ALA A 99 21.81 -13.71 13.96
N ILE A 100 22.04 -12.49 13.47
CA ILE A 100 22.30 -12.22 12.06
C ILE A 100 23.74 -12.67 11.81
N ALA A 101 23.93 -13.91 11.37
CA ALA A 101 25.20 -14.43 10.88
C ALA A 101 25.37 -14.10 9.39
#